data_AF-A0AA88Y4I9-F1
#
_entry.id   AF-A0AA88Y4I9-F1
#
_cell.length_a   1.000
_cell.length_b   1.000
_cell.length_c   1.000
_cell.angle_alpha   90.00
_cell.angle_beta   90.00
_cell.angle_gamma   90.00
#
_symmetry.space_group_name_H-M   'P 1'
#
loop_
_entity.id
_entity.type
_entity.pdbx_description
1 polymer ?
#
loop_
_entity_poly.entity_id
_entity_poly.type
_entity_poly.pdbx_seq_one_letter_code
_entity_poly.pdbx_strand_id
1 'polypeptide(L)'
;MTRRGPAFPESGQRPPFQIEPDGKRYRIKGRQVTYMNWRFDFRMSTLHGPQLYDIRYQNKRIVYELSVQEIAVFYSGHSPIAKYANFFDSIGLIGSSAKGLVPGVDCPAHATFLPSSHFLQKSEKLVTFQNVFCVFEQDTGMPLRRHHSYSKYHGMSKQILPKDKGNEPSASWFRYQMAVTKHKETERSSSSLYSTLESVVNFQTFIDDNESLMDEDLVAWISLGIQHIPHTEDLPVTHTPGMDLSFFLLPYNYFPEDPSMASRDSVRIEPKMKNNANVGINFIRHSKPRYKRCLPKKNMYQELLQKNPGILFDLK
;
A
#
# COMPACT_ATOMS: atom_id res chain seq x y z
N MET A 1 -25.53 7.38 0.41
CA MET A 1 -26.47 6.32 0.82
C MET A 1 -27.35 6.82 1.95
N THR A 2 -28.64 6.48 1.95
CA THR A 2 -29.56 6.77 3.07
C THR A 2 -29.56 5.62 4.07
N ARG A 3 -29.48 5.93 5.37
CA ARG A 3 -29.52 4.94 6.46
C ARG A 3 -30.82 4.12 6.37
N ARG A 4 -30.73 2.80 6.49
CA ARG A 4 -31.86 1.87 6.57
C ARG A 4 -31.74 1.03 7.85
N GLY A 5 -32.87 0.62 8.41
CA GLY A 5 -32.92 -0.17 9.65
C GLY A 5 -32.75 0.65 10.94
N PRO A 6 -32.77 -0.02 12.11
CA PRO A 6 -32.59 0.62 13.41
C PRO A 6 -31.18 1.25 13.51
N ALA A 7 -31.08 2.36 14.24
CA ALA A 7 -29.80 3.02 14.43
C ALA A 7 -28.86 2.17 15.29
N PHE A 8 -27.63 1.99 14.83
CA PHE A 8 -26.57 1.35 15.60
C PHE A 8 -25.26 2.15 15.45
N PRO A 9 -24.60 2.54 16.56
CA PRO A 9 -25.09 2.51 17.94
C PRO A 9 -26.31 3.43 18.16
N GLU A 10 -27.11 3.17 19.20
CA GLU A 10 -28.34 3.94 19.48
C GLU A 10 -28.06 5.44 19.71
N SER A 11 -26.93 5.75 20.35
CA SER A 11 -26.45 7.13 20.49
C SER A 11 -25.51 7.49 19.35
N GLY A 12 -25.76 8.63 18.69
CA GLY A 12 -24.94 9.17 17.59
C GLY A 12 -23.60 9.71 18.07
N GLN A 13 -22.75 8.84 18.61
CA GLN A 13 -21.39 9.19 19.01
C GLN A 13 -20.50 9.36 17.77
N ARG A 14 -19.47 10.20 17.92
CA ARG A 14 -18.48 10.37 16.86
C ARG A 14 -17.64 9.10 16.72
N PRO A 15 -17.35 8.64 15.49
CA PRO A 15 -16.44 7.53 15.29
C PRO A 15 -15.03 7.87 15.81
N PRO A 16 -14.22 6.86 16.14
CA PRO A 16 -12.80 7.04 16.37
C PRO A 16 -12.15 7.73 15.16
N PHE A 17 -11.17 8.61 15.42
CA PHE A 17 -10.41 9.26 14.37
C PHE A 17 -8.96 9.40 14.80
N GLN A 18 -8.06 9.33 13.82
CA GLN A 18 -6.63 9.50 14.04
C GLN A 18 -6.24 10.98 14.02
N ILE A 19 -5.21 11.32 14.79
CA ILE A 19 -4.60 12.65 14.87
C ILE A 19 -3.07 12.57 14.73
N GLU A 20 -2.46 13.62 14.21
CA GLU A 20 -1.01 13.81 14.14
C GLU A 20 -0.59 14.87 15.20
N PRO A 21 -0.25 14.47 16.45
CA PRO A 21 -0.07 15.42 17.56
C PRO A 21 1.15 16.34 17.43
N ASP A 22 2.21 15.88 16.75
CA ASP A 22 3.41 16.66 16.46
C ASP A 22 3.42 17.18 15.00
N GLY A 23 2.28 17.10 14.30
CA GLY A 23 2.18 17.38 12.87
C GLY A 23 2.72 16.23 11.99
N LYS A 24 2.84 16.51 10.70
CA LYS A 24 3.23 15.54 9.67
C LYS A 24 4.70 15.15 9.82
N ARG A 25 4.97 13.83 9.94
CA ARG A 25 6.33 13.28 9.97
C ARG A 25 6.90 12.98 8.58
N TYR A 26 6.08 13.16 7.55
CA TYR A 26 6.48 13.15 6.15
C TYR A 26 6.52 14.58 5.60
N ARG A 27 7.24 14.74 4.48
CA ARG A 27 7.33 16.00 3.73
C ARG A 27 7.04 15.72 2.27
N ILE A 28 6.32 16.64 1.64
CA ILE A 28 6.02 16.60 0.21
C ILE A 28 6.60 17.84 -0.44
N LYS A 29 7.42 17.67 -1.48
CA LYS A 29 7.96 18.76 -2.29
C LYS A 29 7.66 18.48 -3.76
N GLY A 30 6.69 19.21 -4.32
CA GLY A 30 6.17 18.91 -5.65
C GLY A 30 5.56 17.51 -5.68
N ARG A 31 6.14 16.62 -6.48
CA ARG A 31 5.71 15.21 -6.59
C ARG A 31 6.53 14.22 -5.74
N GLN A 32 7.48 14.72 -4.95
CA GLN A 32 8.34 13.88 -4.13
C GLN A 32 7.79 13.78 -2.71
N VAL A 33 7.65 12.55 -2.21
CA VAL A 33 7.36 12.26 -0.81
C VAL A 33 8.63 11.76 -0.14
N THR A 34 8.93 12.32 1.03
CA THR A 34 9.97 11.83 1.93
C THR A 34 9.34 11.50 3.28
N TYR A 35 9.51 10.28 3.76
CA TYR A 35 8.98 9.81 5.04
C TYR A 35 10.03 8.94 5.74
N MET A 36 10.56 9.41 6.87
CA MET A 36 11.66 8.72 7.56
C MET A 36 12.82 8.44 6.59
N ASN A 37 13.13 7.15 6.37
CA ASN A 37 14.16 6.69 5.45
C ASN A 37 13.65 6.46 4.02
N TRP A 38 12.35 6.62 3.78
CA TRP A 38 11.72 6.46 2.46
C TRP A 38 11.74 7.75 1.67
N ARG A 39 11.99 7.61 0.37
CA ARG A 39 11.78 8.66 -0.62
C ARG A 39 11.23 8.05 -1.89
N PHE A 40 10.22 8.67 -2.48
CA PHE A 40 9.70 8.29 -3.80
C PHE A 40 9.01 9.47 -4.47
N ASP A 41 8.93 9.44 -5.79
CA ASP A 41 8.12 10.35 -6.58
C ASP A 41 6.80 9.66 -6.96
N PHE A 42 5.71 10.43 -7.10
CA PHE A 42 4.42 9.90 -7.54
C PHE A 42 3.90 10.64 -8.78
N ARG A 43 3.05 9.97 -9.55
CA ARG A 43 2.39 10.52 -10.74
C ARG A 43 1.01 9.87 -10.94
N MET A 44 0.10 10.61 -11.57
CA MET A 44 -1.09 10.04 -12.19
C MET A 44 -0.89 9.97 -13.71
N SER A 45 -0.81 8.77 -14.26
CA SER A 45 -0.93 8.57 -15.71
C SER A 45 -2.38 8.77 -16.13
N THR A 46 -2.64 9.58 -17.15
CA THR A 46 -4.00 9.78 -17.69
C THR A 46 -4.67 8.44 -18.03
N LEU A 47 -3.90 7.49 -18.56
CA LEU A 47 -4.38 6.21 -19.05
C LEU A 47 -4.41 5.14 -17.95
N HIS A 48 -3.24 4.85 -17.36
CA HIS A 48 -3.05 3.70 -16.48
C HIS A 48 -3.29 4.00 -14.98
N GLY A 49 -3.45 5.28 -14.61
CA GLY A 49 -3.69 5.65 -13.21
C GLY A 49 -2.41 5.85 -12.38
N PRO A 50 -2.43 5.50 -11.07
CA PRO A 50 -1.35 5.82 -10.14
C PRO A 50 -0.02 5.11 -10.43
N GLN A 51 1.08 5.86 -10.25
CA GLN A 51 2.44 5.37 -10.41
C GLN A 51 3.37 5.96 -9.36
N LEU A 52 4.34 5.16 -8.91
CA LEU A 52 5.44 5.55 -8.05
C LEU A 52 6.76 5.36 -8.79
N TYR A 53 7.70 6.28 -8.60
CA TYR A 53 9.02 6.28 -9.25
C TYR A 53 10.13 6.52 -8.24
N ASP A 54 11.32 6.02 -8.57
CA ASP A 54 12.56 6.18 -7.81
C ASP A 54 12.36 5.90 -6.32
N ILE A 55 11.74 4.75 -6.00
CA ILE A 55 11.47 4.34 -4.63
C ILE A 55 12.80 3.97 -3.98
N ARG A 56 13.18 4.74 -2.95
CA ARG A 56 14.42 4.60 -2.20
C ARG A 56 14.16 4.37 -0.73
N TYR A 57 15.05 3.58 -0.13
CA TYR A 57 15.22 3.47 1.31
C TYR A 57 16.66 3.77 1.69
N GLN A 58 16.90 4.67 2.64
CA GLN A 58 18.26 5.10 3.04
C GLN A 58 19.13 5.50 1.82
N ASN A 59 18.56 6.29 0.90
CA ASN A 59 19.17 6.73 -0.36
C ASN A 59 19.49 5.65 -1.40
N LYS A 60 19.29 4.35 -1.10
CA LYS A 60 19.42 3.24 -2.05
C LYS A 60 18.11 3.01 -2.76
N ARG A 61 18.14 2.91 -4.09
CA ARG A 61 16.97 2.57 -4.90
C ARG A 61 16.62 1.10 -4.71
N ILE A 62 15.33 0.83 -4.49
CA ILE A 62 14.77 -0.52 -4.41
C ILE A 62 13.96 -0.80 -5.67
N VAL A 63 13.16 0.17 -6.12
CA VAL A 63 12.30 0.04 -7.30
C VAL A 63 12.44 1.30 -8.14
N TYR A 64 12.66 1.14 -9.44
CA TYR A 64 12.69 2.25 -10.39
C TYR A 64 11.28 2.78 -10.67
N GLU A 65 10.35 1.89 -10.98
CA GLU A 65 8.94 2.19 -11.25
C GLU A 65 8.04 1.14 -10.63
N LEU A 66 6.96 1.57 -9.98
CA LEU A 66 5.86 0.74 -9.56
C LEU A 66 4.55 1.39 -10.01
N SER A 67 3.85 0.74 -10.93
CA SER A 67 2.70 1.35 -11.61
C SER A 67 1.58 0.35 -11.85
N VAL A 68 0.34 0.83 -11.70
CA VAL A 68 -0.83 0.13 -12.26
C VAL A 68 -0.66 0.07 -13.78
N GLN A 69 -1.02 -1.05 -14.38
CA GLN A 69 -0.96 -1.25 -15.83
C GLN A 69 -2.36 -1.39 -16.43
N GLU A 70 -3.20 -2.23 -15.83
CA GLU A 70 -4.56 -2.46 -16.29
C GLU A 70 -5.44 -2.98 -15.15
N ILE A 71 -6.74 -2.74 -15.26
CA ILE A 71 -7.77 -3.43 -14.51
C ILE A 71 -8.70 -4.09 -15.53
N ALA A 72 -8.77 -5.41 -15.49
CA ALA A 72 -9.63 -6.18 -16.38
C ALA A 72 -10.78 -6.81 -15.60
N VAL A 73 -12.01 -6.67 -16.11
CA VAL A 73 -13.21 -7.20 -15.49
C VAL A 73 -13.98 -8.03 -16.52
N PHE A 74 -14.02 -9.34 -16.28
CA PHE A 74 -14.69 -10.30 -17.16
C PHE A 74 -16.00 -10.74 -16.53
N TYR A 75 -17.11 -10.46 -17.21
CA TYR A 75 -18.42 -10.90 -16.77
C TYR A 75 -18.80 -12.21 -17.42
N SER A 76 -19.70 -12.93 -16.75
CA SER A 76 -20.45 -14.03 -17.33
C SER A 76 -21.88 -13.94 -16.83
N GLY A 77 -22.86 -14.23 -17.70
CA GLY A 77 -24.26 -14.14 -17.33
C GLY A 77 -25.20 -14.63 -18.42
N HIS A 78 -26.47 -14.78 -18.07
CA HIS A 78 -27.50 -15.26 -19.01
C HIS A 78 -27.88 -14.19 -20.05
N SER A 79 -27.86 -12.91 -19.68
CA SER A 79 -28.21 -11.84 -20.60
C SER A 79 -27.10 -11.64 -21.65
N PRO A 80 -27.44 -11.27 -22.90
CA PRO A 80 -26.44 -11.08 -23.95
C PRO A 80 -25.34 -10.08 -23.57
N ILE A 81 -25.68 -9.00 -22.87
CA ILE A 81 -24.69 -8.00 -22.43
C ILE A 81 -23.72 -8.62 -21.42
N ALA A 82 -24.22 -9.26 -20.37
CA ALA A 82 -23.36 -9.86 -19.33
C ALA A 82 -22.53 -11.02 -19.87
N LYS A 83 -23.00 -11.73 -20.90
CA LYS A 83 -22.28 -12.83 -21.54
C LYS A 83 -21.01 -12.38 -22.28
N TYR A 84 -21.02 -11.18 -22.85
CA TYR A 84 -19.92 -10.67 -23.68
C TYR A 84 -19.20 -9.45 -23.08
N ALA A 85 -19.57 -9.05 -21.85
CA ALA A 85 -18.98 -7.89 -21.19
C ALA A 85 -17.59 -8.21 -20.63
N ASN A 86 -16.57 -7.77 -21.36
CA ASN A 86 -15.18 -7.79 -20.93
C ASN A 86 -14.66 -6.36 -20.95
N PHE A 87 -14.32 -5.83 -19.78
CA PHE A 87 -13.84 -4.46 -19.62
C PHE A 87 -12.34 -4.44 -19.37
N PHE A 88 -11.68 -3.46 -20.00
CA PHE A 88 -10.31 -3.06 -19.76
C PHE A 88 -10.36 -1.58 -19.40
N ASP A 89 -10.20 -1.26 -18.13
CA ASP A 89 -10.54 0.06 -17.59
C ASP A 89 -9.58 1.15 -18.04
N SER A 90 -8.38 0.80 -18.54
CA SER A 90 -7.48 1.76 -19.18
C SER A 90 -8.17 2.50 -20.34
N ILE A 91 -9.09 1.86 -21.07
CA ILE A 91 -9.91 2.51 -22.11
C ILE A 91 -10.75 3.65 -21.52
N GLY A 92 -11.18 3.49 -20.27
CA GLY A 92 -11.87 4.52 -19.47
C GLY A 92 -10.95 5.61 -18.91
N LEU A 93 -9.66 5.61 -19.27
CA LEU A 93 -8.64 6.57 -18.83
C LEU A 93 -8.57 6.70 -17.30
N ILE A 94 -8.18 5.61 -16.62
CA ILE A 94 -8.19 5.42 -15.16
C ILE A 94 -7.77 6.70 -14.41
N GLY A 95 -6.65 7.32 -14.80
CA GLY A 95 -6.14 8.49 -14.08
C GLY A 95 -6.93 9.77 -14.31
N SER A 96 -7.43 10.02 -15.52
CA SER A 96 -8.31 11.19 -15.75
C SER A 96 -9.75 11.00 -15.28
N SER A 97 -10.14 9.75 -15.03
CA SER A 97 -11.42 9.39 -14.44
C SER A 97 -11.39 9.42 -12.90
N ALA A 98 -10.21 9.57 -12.30
CA ALA A 98 -10.05 9.68 -10.85
C ALA A 98 -10.81 10.90 -10.29
N LYS A 99 -11.61 10.66 -9.25
CA LYS A 99 -12.44 11.68 -8.60
C LYS A 99 -11.77 12.25 -7.37
N GLY A 100 -12.22 13.44 -6.95
CA GLY A 100 -11.73 14.10 -5.75
C GLY A 100 -12.09 13.29 -4.50
N LEU A 101 -11.09 12.96 -3.71
CA LEU A 101 -11.23 12.23 -2.45
C LEU A 101 -11.86 13.12 -1.38
N VAL A 102 -12.73 12.54 -0.56
CA VAL A 102 -13.44 13.11 0.58
C VAL A 102 -12.61 12.90 1.86
N PRO A 103 -11.91 13.92 2.41
CA PRO A 103 -11.30 13.87 3.73
C PRO A 103 -12.30 13.49 4.82
N GLY A 104 -11.89 12.54 5.65
CA GLY A 104 -12.69 11.92 6.71
C GLY A 104 -13.54 10.73 6.25
N VAL A 105 -13.62 10.46 4.94
CA VAL A 105 -14.34 9.31 4.37
C VAL A 105 -13.37 8.44 3.57
N ASP A 106 -12.78 8.97 2.50
CA ASP A 106 -11.85 8.22 1.64
C ASP A 106 -10.43 8.16 2.24
N CYS A 107 -10.02 9.22 2.94
CA CYS A 107 -8.75 9.29 3.66
C CYS A 107 -8.92 10.01 5.00
N PRO A 108 -7.99 9.86 5.98
CA PRO A 108 -8.06 10.63 7.23
C PRO A 108 -8.16 12.14 6.98
N ALA A 109 -8.99 12.83 7.77
CA ALA A 109 -9.29 14.26 7.55
C ALA A 109 -8.06 15.18 7.61
N HIS A 110 -6.98 14.76 8.27
CA HIS A 110 -5.72 15.51 8.39
C HIS A 110 -4.70 15.18 7.28
N ALA A 111 -5.04 14.29 6.35
CA ALA A 111 -4.17 13.92 5.23
C ALA A 111 -3.80 15.14 4.37
N THR A 112 -2.70 15.03 3.63
CA THR A 112 -2.34 16.01 2.60
C THR A 112 -3.01 15.62 1.29
N PHE A 113 -3.94 16.44 0.82
CA PHE A 113 -4.62 16.23 -0.46
C PHE A 113 -3.90 16.98 -1.58
N LEU A 114 -3.75 16.33 -2.73
CA LEU A 114 -2.98 16.84 -3.85
C LEU A 114 -3.79 16.69 -5.14
N PRO A 115 -3.74 17.70 -6.04
CA PRO A 115 -4.43 17.63 -7.31
C PRO A 115 -3.69 16.79 -8.34
N SER A 116 -4.38 16.45 -9.43
CA SER A 116 -3.80 15.92 -10.65
C SER A 116 -4.32 16.71 -11.86
N SER A 117 -3.47 16.92 -12.86
CA SER A 117 -3.82 17.70 -14.05
C SER A 117 -3.58 16.89 -15.33
N HIS A 118 -4.52 16.96 -16.26
CA HIS A 118 -4.52 16.18 -17.50
C HIS A 118 -4.91 17.04 -18.70
N PHE A 119 -4.26 16.80 -19.84
CA PHE A 119 -4.77 17.24 -21.14
C PHE A 119 -5.73 16.17 -21.65
N LEU A 120 -6.96 16.56 -21.94
CA LEU A 120 -8.04 15.66 -22.35
C LEU A 120 -8.52 16.05 -23.74
N GLN A 121 -8.87 15.07 -24.56
CA GLN A 121 -9.31 15.31 -25.95
C GLN A 121 -10.50 16.28 -26.06
N LYS A 122 -11.38 16.31 -25.04
CA LYS A 122 -12.55 17.20 -24.98
C LYS A 122 -12.24 18.60 -24.44
N SER A 123 -10.97 18.93 -24.19
CA SER A 123 -10.56 20.20 -23.60
C SER A 123 -9.29 20.75 -24.26
N GLU A 124 -9.36 21.96 -24.77
CA GLU A 124 -8.20 22.70 -25.28
C GLU A 124 -7.29 23.24 -24.17
N LYS A 125 -7.71 23.10 -22.90
CA LYS A 125 -6.99 23.56 -21.71
C LYS A 125 -6.66 22.40 -20.77
N LEU A 126 -5.60 22.57 -19.99
CA LEU A 126 -5.25 21.68 -18.89
C LEU A 126 -6.41 21.59 -17.89
N VAL A 127 -6.95 20.39 -17.67
CA VAL A 127 -8.00 20.14 -16.68
C VAL A 127 -7.34 19.68 -15.40
N THR A 128 -7.66 20.32 -14.27
CA THR A 128 -7.10 19.96 -12.96
C THR A 128 -8.19 19.45 -12.04
N PHE A 129 -8.05 18.20 -11.61
CA PHE A 129 -8.91 17.56 -10.62
C PHE A 129 -8.28 17.73 -9.24
N GLN A 130 -9.05 18.29 -8.30
CA GLN A 130 -8.59 18.54 -6.94
C GLN A 130 -8.71 17.27 -6.09
N ASN A 131 -7.86 17.14 -5.07
CA ASN A 131 -7.92 16.06 -4.08
C ASN A 131 -7.85 14.63 -4.66
N VAL A 132 -7.17 14.42 -5.78
CA VAL A 132 -7.05 13.09 -6.42
C VAL A 132 -6.10 12.17 -5.67
N PHE A 133 -5.09 12.72 -5.00
CA PHE A 133 -4.23 11.96 -4.10
C PHE A 133 -4.43 12.41 -2.66
N CYS A 134 -4.26 11.48 -1.72
CA CYS A 134 -4.08 11.78 -0.31
C CYS A 134 -2.83 11.07 0.22
N VAL A 135 -2.03 11.78 1.01
CA VAL A 135 -0.86 11.22 1.68
C VAL A 135 -1.03 11.43 3.18
N PHE A 136 -0.86 10.37 3.95
CA PHE A 136 -0.99 10.39 5.41
C PHE A 136 -0.14 9.28 6.03
N GLU A 137 0.20 9.48 7.30
CA GLU A 137 0.75 8.42 8.13
C GLU A 137 -0.41 7.70 8.83
N GLN A 138 -0.36 6.37 8.97
CA GLN A 138 -1.42 5.58 9.60
C GLN A 138 -0.85 4.71 10.73
N ASP A 139 -1.45 4.80 11.92
CA ASP A 139 -1.24 3.81 12.98
C ASP A 139 -2.12 2.59 12.65
N THR A 140 -1.48 1.45 12.39
CA THR A 140 -2.18 0.21 12.02
C THR A 140 -2.88 -0.44 13.21
N GLY A 141 -2.67 0.04 14.44
CA GLY A 141 -3.17 -0.59 15.66
C GLY A 141 -2.49 -1.92 15.99
N MET A 142 -1.56 -2.38 15.14
CA MET A 142 -0.81 -3.61 15.31
C MET A 142 0.68 -3.28 15.48
N PRO A 143 1.35 -3.81 16.52
CA PRO A 143 2.78 -3.57 16.67
C PRO A 143 3.52 -4.26 15.53
N LEU A 144 4.43 -3.51 14.87
CA LEU A 144 5.34 -4.08 13.86
C LEU A 144 6.09 -5.31 14.41
N ARG A 145 6.48 -5.25 15.68
CA ARG A 145 7.07 -6.36 16.42
C ARG A 145 6.86 -6.18 17.92
N ARG A 146 6.74 -7.29 18.65
CA ARG A 146 6.72 -7.32 20.11
C ARG A 146 7.37 -8.60 20.62
N HIS A 147 8.03 -8.52 21.76
CA HIS A 147 8.52 -9.68 22.48
C HIS A 147 8.26 -9.49 23.97
N HIS A 148 7.78 -10.55 24.62
CA HIS A 148 7.63 -10.61 26.07
C HIS A 148 8.47 -11.76 26.59
N SER A 149 9.54 -11.45 27.34
CA SER A 149 10.44 -12.46 27.88
C SER A 149 9.86 -13.04 29.17
N TYR A 150 9.58 -14.33 29.18
CA TYR A 150 9.23 -15.10 30.38
C TYR A 150 10.47 -15.90 30.81
N SER A 151 11.18 -15.43 31.84
CA SER A 151 12.46 -16.00 32.32
C SER A 151 13.61 -16.04 31.29
N LYS A 152 14.83 -15.95 31.79
CA LYS A 152 16.06 -15.81 30.99
C LYS A 152 16.39 -17.10 30.22
N TYR A 153 15.81 -17.30 29.05
CA TYR A 153 16.53 -17.96 27.97
C TYR A 153 17.41 -16.92 27.28
N HIS A 154 18.71 -17.20 27.24
CA HIS A 154 19.68 -16.31 26.63
C HIS A 154 19.48 -16.28 25.12
N GLY A 155 19.15 -15.10 24.61
CA GLY A 155 19.47 -14.70 23.24
C GLY A 155 18.45 -15.09 22.17
N MET A 156 18.05 -14.09 21.39
CA MET A 156 17.46 -14.29 20.07
C MET A 156 18.54 -14.87 19.14
N SER A 157 18.17 -15.88 18.34
CA SER A 157 19.06 -16.76 17.59
C SER A 157 19.84 -16.06 16.46
N LYS A 158 21.16 -15.93 16.64
CA LYS A 158 22.12 -16.08 15.55
C LYS A 158 22.68 -17.51 15.62
N GLN A 159 22.64 -18.24 14.50
CA GLN A 159 23.30 -19.54 14.27
C GLN A 159 23.19 -20.59 15.40
N ILE A 160 22.18 -21.48 15.31
CA ILE A 160 21.84 -22.44 16.37
C ILE A 160 22.89 -23.53 16.57
N LEU A 161 23.56 -23.99 15.50
CA LEU A 161 24.58 -25.03 15.58
C LEU A 161 25.86 -24.59 14.82
N PRO A 162 27.06 -24.88 15.36
CA PRO A 162 28.30 -24.72 14.62
C PRO A 162 28.31 -25.64 13.40
N LYS A 163 28.84 -25.12 12.29
CA LYS A 163 28.96 -25.86 11.03
C LYS A 163 29.64 -27.22 11.28
N ASP A 164 29.00 -28.29 10.83
CA ASP A 164 29.50 -29.67 10.83
C ASP A 164 29.69 -30.28 12.23
N LYS A 165 28.95 -29.80 13.25
CA LYS A 165 28.92 -30.38 14.61
C LYS A 165 27.58 -31.04 14.95
N GLY A 166 27.60 -32.29 15.40
CA GLY A 166 26.41 -33.01 15.86
C GLY A 166 25.41 -33.28 14.73
N ASN A 167 24.12 -33.11 15.00
CA ASN A 167 23.04 -33.35 14.03
C ASN A 167 22.86 -32.19 13.01
N GLU A 168 23.78 -31.22 13.01
CA GLU A 168 23.76 -30.06 12.12
C GLU A 168 23.75 -30.40 10.61
N PRO A 169 24.52 -31.40 10.11
CA PRO A 169 24.51 -31.78 8.69
C PRO A 169 23.14 -32.30 8.21
N SER A 170 22.31 -32.82 9.11
CA SER A 170 20.97 -33.34 8.79
C SER A 170 19.90 -32.24 8.68
N ALA A 171 20.25 -30.99 9.01
CA ALA A 171 19.36 -29.84 8.90
C ALA A 171 19.98 -28.68 8.12
N SER A 172 20.98 -28.93 7.27
CA SER A 172 21.76 -27.91 6.54
C SER A 172 20.93 -26.88 5.73
N TRP A 173 19.64 -27.13 5.49
CA TRP A 173 18.69 -26.19 4.91
C TRP A 173 18.42 -24.97 5.80
N PHE A 174 18.59 -25.02 7.12
CA PHE A 174 18.45 -23.82 7.98
C PHE A 174 19.58 -22.80 7.74
N ARG A 175 20.64 -23.17 7.00
CA ARG A 175 21.74 -22.28 6.60
C ARG A 175 21.30 -21.26 5.54
N TYR A 176 20.23 -21.56 4.80
CA TYR A 176 19.78 -20.79 3.65
C TYR A 176 18.28 -20.56 3.78
N GLN A 177 17.86 -19.30 3.92
CA GLN A 177 16.44 -18.99 4.09
C GLN A 177 15.67 -18.94 2.73
N MET A 178 16.34 -19.02 1.56
CA MET A 178 15.80 -19.02 0.18
C MET A 178 16.93 -19.19 -0.87
N ALA A 179 16.66 -19.75 -2.05
CA ALA A 179 17.52 -19.72 -3.26
C ALA A 179 16.68 -19.81 -4.57
N VAL A 180 16.97 -18.99 -5.62
CA VAL A 180 16.30 -18.98 -6.96
C VAL A 180 17.23 -18.48 -8.11
N THR A 181 16.94 -18.82 -9.39
CA THR A 181 17.75 -18.74 -10.66
C THR A 181 17.13 -17.85 -11.82
N LYS A 182 17.42 -18.06 -13.15
CA LYS A 182 17.76 -17.10 -14.29
C LYS A 182 16.70 -16.88 -15.53
N HIS A 183 16.52 -15.65 -16.17
CA HIS A 183 15.50 -14.80 -17.02
C HIS A 183 15.77 -14.70 -18.52
N LYS A 184 14.91 -14.02 -19.30
CA LYS A 184 14.94 -13.90 -20.76
C LYS A 184 14.44 -12.58 -21.40
N GLU A 185 15.00 -12.18 -22.55
CA GLU A 185 14.76 -10.90 -23.30
C GLU A 185 13.70 -10.97 -24.42
N THR A 186 13.15 -12.15 -24.78
CA THR A 186 12.04 -12.19 -25.78
C THR A 186 10.67 -11.82 -25.21
N GLU A 187 10.62 -11.44 -23.92
CA GLU A 187 9.41 -11.33 -23.10
C GLU A 187 8.82 -9.91 -22.94
N ARG A 188 8.65 -9.12 -24.02
CA ARG A 188 8.39 -7.65 -23.90
C ARG A 188 6.95 -7.18 -23.61
N SER A 189 5.90 -7.97 -23.84
CA SER A 189 4.49 -7.61 -23.56
C SER A 189 3.56 -8.83 -23.48
N SER A 190 2.81 -9.03 -22.40
CA SER A 190 1.95 -10.21 -22.17
C SER A 190 0.68 -10.31 -23.05
N SER A 191 0.45 -9.36 -23.97
CA SER A 191 -0.74 -9.33 -24.85
C SER A 191 -0.56 -8.48 -26.13
N SER A 192 -1.55 -8.51 -27.05
CA SER A 192 -1.61 -7.80 -28.35
C SER A 192 -3.02 -7.36 -28.75
N LEU A 193 -3.11 -6.34 -29.62
CA LEU A 193 -4.34 -5.72 -30.14
C LEU A 193 -5.19 -6.62 -31.07
N TYR A 194 -4.65 -7.75 -31.56
CA TYR A 194 -5.33 -8.70 -32.45
C TYR A 194 -5.90 -9.93 -31.73
N SER A 195 -5.74 -10.00 -30.39
CA SER A 195 -6.07 -11.15 -29.52
C SER A 195 -7.53 -11.62 -29.54
N THR A 196 -8.45 -10.84 -30.12
CA THR A 196 -9.87 -11.18 -30.27
C THR A 196 -10.24 -11.83 -31.61
N LEU A 197 -9.35 -11.83 -32.60
CA LEU A 197 -9.56 -12.47 -33.92
C LEU A 197 -8.67 -13.71 -34.10
N GLU A 198 -7.43 -13.68 -33.59
CA GLU A 198 -6.51 -14.83 -33.43
C GLU A 198 -5.43 -14.48 -32.37
N SER A 199 -4.82 -15.47 -31.70
CA SER A 199 -3.79 -15.25 -30.67
C SER A 199 -2.45 -14.84 -31.29
N VAL A 200 -2.17 -13.53 -31.33
CA VAL A 200 -0.94 -12.98 -31.94
C VAL A 200 0.18 -12.70 -30.90
N VAL A 201 -0.12 -12.66 -29.60
CA VAL A 201 0.88 -12.62 -28.52
C VAL A 201 0.46 -13.59 -27.43
N ASN A 202 1.35 -14.53 -27.12
CA ASN A 202 1.16 -15.58 -26.12
C ASN A 202 2.19 -15.39 -25.00
N PHE A 203 1.76 -15.01 -23.79
CA PHE A 203 2.66 -14.90 -22.64
C PHE A 203 3.41 -16.22 -22.33
N GLN A 204 2.93 -17.37 -22.81
CA GLN A 204 3.65 -18.64 -22.70
C GLN A 204 4.99 -18.61 -23.47
N THR A 205 5.06 -17.95 -24.63
CA THR A 205 6.30 -17.89 -25.45
C THR A 205 7.41 -17.03 -24.84
N PHE A 206 7.07 -16.30 -23.79
CA PHE A 206 8.02 -15.50 -23.06
C PHE A 206 8.86 -16.42 -22.19
N ILE A 207 8.21 -17.27 -21.41
CA ILE A 207 8.85 -18.21 -20.47
C ILE A 207 9.55 -19.39 -21.21
N ASP A 208 9.20 -19.65 -22.47
CA ASP A 208 9.60 -20.86 -23.22
C ASP A 208 11.00 -20.80 -23.86
N ASP A 209 11.67 -19.64 -23.85
CA ASP A 209 12.87 -19.40 -24.64
C ASP A 209 14.19 -19.80 -23.90
N ASN A 210 14.24 -19.88 -22.55
CA ASN A 210 15.41 -20.24 -21.70
C ASN A 210 16.80 -19.46 -21.85
N GLU A 211 16.98 -18.18 -21.46
CA GLU A 211 18.23 -17.34 -21.52
C GLU A 211 18.52 -16.93 -20.07
N SER A 212 19.21 -15.80 -19.90
CA SER A 212 19.88 -15.33 -18.74
C SER A 212 19.22 -14.14 -17.96
N LEU A 213 18.73 -14.28 -16.70
CA LEU A 213 18.29 -13.28 -15.62
C LEU A 213 19.49 -12.70 -14.87
N MET A 214 20.52 -13.51 -14.64
CA MET A 214 21.63 -13.19 -13.74
C MET A 214 22.31 -11.98 -14.33
N ASP A 215 22.34 -10.96 -13.48
CA ASP A 215 22.97 -9.66 -13.66
C ASP A 215 22.31 -8.79 -14.74
N GLU A 216 21.01 -8.98 -15.00
CA GLU A 216 20.22 -8.14 -15.90
C GLU A 216 19.26 -7.18 -15.16
N ASP A 217 18.70 -6.20 -15.90
CA ASP A 217 17.64 -5.32 -15.40
C ASP A 217 16.28 -6.03 -15.52
N LEU A 218 15.75 -6.50 -14.38
CA LEU A 218 14.57 -7.34 -14.33
C LEU A 218 13.31 -6.52 -14.04
N VAL A 219 12.23 -6.85 -14.76
CA VAL A 219 10.90 -6.30 -14.52
C VAL A 219 9.97 -7.42 -14.05
N ALA A 220 9.32 -7.22 -12.90
CA ALA A 220 8.34 -8.15 -12.38
C ALA A 220 6.92 -7.67 -12.76
N TRP A 221 6.17 -8.53 -13.47
CA TRP A 221 4.77 -8.30 -13.79
C TRP A 221 3.90 -9.08 -12.80
N ILE A 222 3.08 -8.36 -12.03
CA ILE A 222 2.27 -8.96 -10.96
C ILE A 222 0.80 -8.82 -11.33
N SER A 223 0.12 -9.95 -11.52
CA SER A 223 -1.33 -9.99 -11.69
C SER A 223 -1.98 -10.37 -10.38
N LEU A 224 -2.92 -9.54 -9.93
CA LEU A 224 -3.79 -9.83 -8.80
C LEU A 224 -5.22 -9.94 -9.32
N GLY A 225 -6.01 -10.84 -8.75
CA GLY A 225 -7.41 -10.99 -9.14
C GLY A 225 -8.22 -11.70 -8.07
N ILE A 226 -9.54 -11.52 -8.16
CA ILE A 226 -10.52 -12.19 -7.32
C ILE A 226 -11.70 -12.61 -8.19
N GLN A 227 -12.31 -13.74 -7.88
CA GLN A 227 -13.62 -14.09 -8.42
C GLN A 227 -14.70 -13.46 -7.54
N HIS A 228 -15.47 -12.53 -8.09
CA HIS A 228 -16.57 -11.88 -7.40
C HIS A 228 -17.90 -12.45 -7.90
N ILE A 229 -18.60 -13.20 -7.05
CA ILE A 229 -19.99 -13.63 -7.28
C ILE A 229 -20.87 -12.69 -6.46
N PRO A 230 -21.59 -11.74 -7.09
CA PRO A 230 -22.35 -10.74 -6.35
C PRO A 230 -23.40 -11.37 -5.42
N HIS A 231 -23.53 -10.81 -4.23
CA HIS A 231 -24.48 -11.26 -3.22
C HIS A 231 -25.23 -10.08 -2.58
N THR A 232 -26.17 -10.35 -1.66
CA THR A 232 -27.10 -9.33 -1.13
C THR A 232 -26.40 -8.17 -0.43
N GLU A 233 -25.25 -8.43 0.21
CA GLU A 233 -24.43 -7.47 0.92
C GLU A 233 -23.61 -6.57 -0.02
N ASP A 234 -23.59 -6.84 -1.33
CA ASP A 234 -23.06 -5.91 -2.35
C ASP A 234 -24.03 -4.76 -2.64
N LEU A 235 -25.25 -4.79 -2.11
CA LEU A 235 -26.22 -3.71 -2.24
C LEU A 235 -26.14 -2.76 -1.04
N PRO A 236 -26.02 -1.44 -1.26
CA PRO A 236 -26.09 -0.74 -2.55
C PRO A 236 -24.73 -0.61 -3.27
N VAL A 237 -23.61 -0.91 -2.60
CA VAL A 237 -22.25 -0.85 -3.15
C VAL A 237 -21.43 -1.97 -2.52
N THR A 238 -20.60 -2.64 -3.32
CA THR A 238 -19.63 -3.64 -2.86
C THR A 238 -18.72 -3.06 -1.79
N HIS A 239 -18.56 -3.81 -0.71
CA HIS A 239 -17.76 -3.40 0.44
C HIS A 239 -16.28 -3.73 0.23
N THR A 240 -15.39 -2.99 0.90
CA THR A 240 -13.94 -3.20 0.80
C THR A 240 -13.37 -4.34 1.67
N PRO A 241 -13.91 -4.67 2.87
CA PRO A 241 -13.34 -5.75 3.69
C PRO A 241 -13.36 -7.10 2.96
N GLY A 242 -12.20 -7.73 2.81
CA GLY A 242 -12.06 -9.04 2.16
C GLY A 242 -12.02 -8.98 0.63
N MET A 243 -12.10 -7.79 0.03
CA MET A 243 -11.96 -7.55 -1.41
C MET A 243 -10.62 -6.90 -1.77
N ASP A 244 -9.75 -6.66 -0.79
CA ASP A 244 -8.43 -6.10 -0.99
C ASP A 244 -7.45 -7.11 -1.60
N LEU A 245 -6.71 -6.67 -2.61
CA LEU A 245 -5.67 -7.44 -3.27
C LEU A 245 -4.33 -6.74 -3.04
N SER A 246 -3.35 -7.50 -2.56
CA SER A 246 -2.05 -6.97 -2.17
C SER A 246 -0.92 -7.91 -2.55
N PHE A 247 0.25 -7.34 -2.82
CA PHE A 247 1.54 -8.05 -2.83
C PHE A 247 2.53 -7.26 -1.97
N PHE A 248 3.61 -7.91 -1.55
CA PHE A 248 4.61 -7.29 -0.68
C PHE A 248 6.00 -7.42 -1.29
N LEU A 249 6.73 -6.30 -1.30
CA LEU A 249 8.18 -6.27 -1.51
C LEU A 249 8.85 -6.24 -0.14
N LEU A 250 9.37 -7.37 0.30
CA LEU A 250 10.02 -7.51 1.60
C LEU A 250 11.54 -7.59 1.43
N PRO A 251 12.32 -6.88 2.27
CA PRO A 251 13.76 -7.01 2.24
C PRO A 251 14.15 -8.41 2.71
N TYR A 252 14.94 -9.12 1.91
CA TYR A 252 15.41 -10.46 2.22
C TYR A 252 16.93 -10.50 2.10
N ASN A 253 17.63 -10.61 3.22
CA ASN A 253 19.09 -10.45 3.33
C ASN A 253 19.66 -9.16 2.70
N TYR A 254 18.81 -8.14 2.50
CA TYR A 254 19.19 -6.85 1.91
C TYR A 254 19.87 -5.91 2.92
N PHE A 255 19.47 -6.00 4.20
CA PHE A 255 20.03 -5.23 5.31
C PHE A 255 20.77 -6.16 6.29
N PRO A 256 21.80 -5.65 7.01
CA PRO A 256 22.54 -6.45 7.99
C PRO A 256 21.71 -6.84 9.23
N GLU A 257 20.66 -6.07 9.53
CA GLU A 257 19.66 -6.34 10.56
C GLU A 257 18.33 -5.68 10.18
N ASP A 258 17.28 -5.92 10.97
CA ASP A 258 15.99 -5.27 10.78
C ASP A 258 16.13 -3.73 10.87
N PRO A 259 15.87 -2.98 9.79
CA PRO A 259 16.01 -1.54 9.80
C PRO A 259 15.04 -0.83 10.77
N SER A 260 13.98 -1.51 11.25
CA SER A 260 13.07 -0.99 12.27
C SER A 260 13.73 -0.84 13.65
N MET A 261 14.89 -1.46 13.88
CA MET A 261 15.65 -1.34 15.13
C MET A 261 16.12 0.09 15.39
N ALA A 262 16.30 0.90 14.34
CA ALA A 262 16.64 2.32 14.45
C ALA A 262 15.44 3.21 14.83
N SER A 263 14.22 2.67 14.88
CA SER A 263 13.02 3.46 15.18
C SER A 263 13.02 3.99 16.63
N ARG A 264 12.86 5.31 16.76
CA ARG A 264 12.70 5.99 18.05
C ARG A 264 11.33 5.75 18.69
N ASP A 265 10.38 5.18 17.93
CA ASP A 265 9.03 4.88 18.42
C ASP A 265 8.99 3.56 19.20
N SER A 266 10.10 2.81 19.25
CA SER A 266 10.22 1.61 20.06
C SER A 266 10.11 1.93 21.56
N VAL A 267 9.50 1.01 22.30
CA VAL A 267 9.34 1.07 23.74
C VAL A 267 9.90 -0.21 24.34
N ARG A 268 10.73 -0.07 25.38
CA ARG A 268 11.25 -1.18 26.17
C ARG A 268 10.88 -0.96 27.63
N ILE A 269 10.28 -1.97 28.24
CA ILE A 269 9.85 -1.94 29.63
C ILE A 269 10.65 -3.00 30.37
N GLU A 270 11.31 -2.61 31.44
CA GLU A 270 12.12 -3.50 32.26
C GLU A 270 11.77 -3.33 33.73
N PRO A 271 11.75 -4.39 34.53
CA PRO A 271 11.60 -4.25 35.97
C PRO A 271 12.85 -3.58 36.54
N LYS A 272 12.68 -2.62 37.47
CA LYS A 272 13.82 -2.04 38.20
C LYS A 272 14.59 -3.09 39.00
N MET A 273 13.88 -4.11 39.47
CA MET A 273 14.44 -5.27 40.18
C MET A 273 13.84 -6.57 39.64
N LYS A 274 14.71 -7.51 39.24
CA LYS A 274 14.31 -8.72 38.48
C LYS A 274 13.24 -9.61 39.15
N ASN A 275 13.18 -9.60 40.48
CA ASN A 275 12.29 -10.47 41.26
C ASN A 275 11.26 -9.70 42.11
N ASN A 276 11.13 -8.38 41.92
CA ASN A 276 10.18 -7.58 42.70
C ASN A 276 9.52 -6.50 41.84
N ALA A 277 8.30 -6.78 41.39
CA ALA A 277 7.50 -5.86 40.59
C ALA A 277 7.08 -4.59 41.37
N ASN A 278 7.08 -4.63 42.70
CA ASN A 278 6.63 -3.52 43.55
C ASN A 278 7.66 -2.37 43.61
N VAL A 279 8.91 -2.61 43.19
CA VAL A 279 9.96 -1.58 43.09
C VAL A 279 9.74 -0.67 41.87
N GLY A 280 8.85 -1.07 40.96
CA GLY A 280 8.47 -0.32 39.76
C GLY A 280 9.27 -0.73 38.52
N ILE A 281 9.06 0.03 37.44
CA ILE A 281 9.59 -0.27 36.10
C ILE A 281 10.51 0.85 35.60
N ASN A 282 11.47 0.47 34.75
CA ASN A 282 12.17 1.36 33.85
C ASN A 282 11.41 1.36 32.52
N PHE A 283 10.88 2.53 32.15
CA PHE A 283 10.22 2.74 30.88
C PHE A 283 11.18 3.47 29.94
N ILE A 284 11.76 2.73 29.00
CA ILE A 284 12.72 3.25 28.03
C ILE A 284 11.97 3.56 26.73
N ARG A 285 12.03 4.82 26.32
CA ARG A 285 11.45 5.33 25.07
C ARG A 285 12.41 6.38 24.49
N HIS A 286 12.51 6.42 23.17
CA HIS A 286 13.37 7.37 22.46
C HIS A 286 12.59 8.50 21.76
N SER A 287 11.26 8.45 21.77
CA SER A 287 10.35 9.48 21.27
C SER A 287 9.82 10.41 22.38
N LYS A 288 9.22 11.54 21.98
CA LYS A 288 8.68 12.53 22.92
C LYS A 288 7.57 11.92 23.81
N PRO A 289 7.44 12.37 25.07
CA PRO A 289 6.34 11.95 25.94
C PRO A 289 4.98 12.38 25.38
N ARG A 290 3.93 11.56 25.55
CA ARG A 290 2.55 11.85 25.07
C ARG A 290 1.80 12.94 25.87
N TYR A 291 2.45 13.67 26.78
CA TYR A 291 1.77 14.59 27.71
C TYR A 291 1.19 15.86 27.05
N LYS A 292 1.58 16.21 25.81
CA LYS A 292 1.02 17.38 25.12
C LYS A 292 -0.31 17.04 24.44
N ARG A 293 -1.41 17.40 25.11
CA ARG A 293 -2.80 17.23 24.64
C ARG A 293 -3.26 18.40 23.77
N CYS A 294 -2.55 18.70 22.69
CA CYS A 294 -3.02 19.69 21.73
C CYS A 294 -3.68 18.96 20.57
N LEU A 295 -5.01 18.93 20.55
CA LEU A 295 -5.73 18.55 19.34
C LEU A 295 -5.59 19.71 18.34
N PRO A 296 -5.15 19.45 17.11
CA PRO A 296 -5.15 20.48 16.07
C PRO A 296 -6.58 21.02 15.88
N LYS A 297 -6.71 22.31 15.55
CA LYS A 297 -8.02 22.91 15.25
C LYS A 297 -8.70 22.11 14.14
N LYS A 298 -9.97 21.76 14.37
CA LYS A 298 -10.82 21.08 13.39
C LYS A 298 -10.92 21.93 12.12
N ASN A 299 -10.52 21.37 10.99
CA ASN A 299 -11.09 21.75 9.71
C ASN A 299 -12.21 20.74 9.43
N MET A 300 -13.47 21.13 9.61
CA MET A 300 -14.57 20.26 9.23
C MET A 300 -14.71 20.29 7.71
N TYR A 301 -14.36 19.19 7.05
CA TYR A 301 -14.43 19.08 5.60
C TYR A 301 -15.85 19.34 5.05
N GLN A 302 -16.90 19.08 5.84
CA GLN A 302 -18.27 19.46 5.48
C GLN A 302 -18.40 20.95 5.16
N GLU A 303 -17.75 21.83 5.92
CA GLU A 303 -17.75 23.27 5.65
C GLU A 303 -16.96 23.62 4.39
N LEU A 304 -15.88 22.88 4.10
CA LEU A 304 -15.07 23.05 2.89
C LEU A 304 -15.83 22.59 1.63
N LEU A 305 -16.54 21.46 1.70
CA LEU A 305 -17.41 20.97 0.62
C LEU A 305 -18.59 21.88 0.36
N GLN A 306 -19.23 22.39 1.41
CA GLN A 306 -20.33 23.34 1.26
C GLN A 306 -19.86 24.63 0.58
N LYS A 307 -18.62 25.06 0.86
CA LYS A 307 -18.01 26.24 0.22
C LYS A 307 -17.51 25.97 -1.20
N ASN A 308 -17.10 24.74 -1.52
CA ASN A 308 -16.58 24.37 -2.83
C ASN A 308 -17.04 22.96 -3.25
N PRO A 309 -18.30 22.80 -3.72
CA PRO A 309 -18.82 21.50 -4.14
C PRO A 309 -18.15 20.96 -5.41
N GLY A 310 -17.47 21.81 -6.18
CA GLY A 310 -16.72 21.45 -7.38
C GLY A 310 -15.54 20.49 -7.14
N ILE A 311 -15.19 20.23 -5.88
CA ILE A 311 -14.21 19.19 -5.51
C ILE A 311 -14.76 17.77 -5.77
N LEU A 312 -16.07 17.57 -5.60
CA LEU A 312 -16.71 16.25 -5.74
C LEU A 312 -17.52 16.11 -7.02
N PHE A 313 -18.22 17.17 -7.38
CA PHE A 313 -19.09 17.18 -8.54
C PHE A 313 -18.37 17.95 -9.64
N ASP A 314 -18.13 17.29 -10.78
CA ASP A 314 -17.68 17.94 -12.02
C ASP A 314 -18.79 18.86 -12.57
N LEU A 315 -19.20 19.86 -11.77
CA LEU A 315 -20.17 20.87 -12.13
C LEU A 315 -19.44 21.88 -13.00
N LYS A 316 -19.57 21.68 -14.32
CA LYS A 316 -19.27 22.69 -15.33
C LYS A 316 -20.28 23.82 -15.25
#